data_AF-A0A9E4J572-F1
#
_entry.id   AF-A0A9E4J572-F1
#
_cell.length_a   1.000
_cell.length_b   1.000
_cell.length_c   1.000
_cell.angle_alpha   90.00
_cell.angle_beta   90.00
_cell.angle_gamma   90.00
#
_symmetry.space_group_name_H-M   'P 1'
#
loop_
_entity.id
_entity.type
_entity.pdbx_description
1 polymer ?
#
loop_
_entity_poly.entity_id
_entity_poly.type
_entity_poly.pdbx_seq_one_letter_code
_entity_poly.pdbx_strand_id
1 'polypeptide(L)'
;MSSSTTKHSRCHAALNRCSLFSGLLAAALTLAGCGSEIEYAYFSVQVSIDRATVPDELRRKIASCVLVVEGDDTDFVSLPCTLNSVPYELGKAEFSTDESRGQLVFTAIMRDLNGVDLARGSSAPVAIVPNVNLEASVVAKAVQSADAGMGGDANAPDAGGLDAGAEDANGPDADSSDVAVGG
;
A
#
# COMPACT_ATOMS: atom_id res chain seq x y z
N MET A 1 9.55 -1.54 -19.08
CA MET A 1 8.47 -1.62 -20.09
C MET A 1 7.28 -0.89 -19.51
N SER A 2 7.11 0.40 -19.81
CA SER A 2 5.96 1.20 -19.36
C SER A 2 5.17 1.63 -20.58
N SER A 3 3.98 1.07 -20.75
CA SER A 3 3.03 1.48 -21.77
C SER A 3 2.25 2.69 -21.25
N SER A 4 2.69 3.89 -21.64
CA SER A 4 1.92 5.12 -21.45
C SER A 4 0.91 5.24 -22.59
N THR A 5 -0.37 5.06 -22.28
CA THR A 5 -1.46 5.14 -23.28
C THR A 5 -2.13 6.50 -23.18
N THR A 6 -1.56 7.50 -23.86
CA THR A 6 -2.14 8.85 -23.96
C THR A 6 -3.37 8.82 -24.88
N LYS A 7 -4.57 8.84 -24.30
CA LYS A 7 -5.84 8.93 -25.04
C LYS A 7 -6.12 10.39 -25.40
N HIS A 8 -5.72 10.81 -26.59
CA HIS A 8 -6.07 12.12 -27.15
C HIS A 8 -7.53 12.15 -27.60
N SER A 9 -8.42 12.71 -26.78
CA SER A 9 -9.76 13.11 -27.21
C SER A 9 -9.68 14.45 -27.97
N ARG A 10 -9.67 14.39 -29.30
CA ARG A 10 -9.81 15.56 -30.17
C ARG A 10 -11.29 15.91 -30.32
N CYS A 11 -11.79 16.88 -29.56
CA CYS A 11 -13.06 17.52 -29.86
C CYS A 11 -12.87 18.52 -31.01
N HIS A 12 -13.18 18.08 -32.23
CA HIS A 12 -13.39 18.95 -33.38
C HIS A 12 -14.65 19.80 -33.14
N ALA A 13 -14.49 21.03 -32.64
CA ALA A 13 -15.55 22.02 -32.60
C ALA A 13 -15.58 22.79 -33.94
N ALA A 14 -16.24 22.21 -34.95
CA ALA A 14 -16.62 22.91 -36.16
C ALA A 14 -17.90 23.73 -35.89
N LEU A 15 -17.75 24.99 -35.48
CA LEU A 15 -18.88 25.93 -35.36
C LEU A 15 -19.16 26.57 -36.72
N ASN A 16 -20.01 25.89 -37.49
CA ASN A 16 -20.61 26.41 -38.71
C ASN A 16 -21.76 27.35 -38.32
N ARG A 17 -21.62 28.65 -38.62
CA ARG A 17 -22.68 29.66 -38.44
C ARG A 17 -23.68 29.57 -39.60
N CYS A 18 -24.89 29.10 -39.35
CA CYS A 18 -26.03 29.31 -40.26
C CYS A 18 -27.34 29.55 -39.49
N SER A 19 -27.84 30.78 -39.65
CA SER A 19 -29.21 31.23 -39.88
C SER A 19 -30.41 30.55 -39.19
N LEU A 20 -31.03 31.32 -38.29
CA LEU A 20 -32.43 31.78 -38.30
C LEU A 20 -33.48 30.92 -39.05
N PHE A 21 -34.37 30.23 -38.32
CA PHE A 21 -35.78 30.05 -38.70
C PHE A 21 -36.65 29.74 -37.47
N SER A 22 -37.69 30.56 -37.28
CA SER A 22 -38.83 30.29 -36.38
C SER A 22 -39.62 29.09 -36.87
N GLY A 23 -39.95 28.14 -36.00
CA GLY A 23 -40.77 26.98 -36.36
C GLY A 23 -41.08 26.05 -35.19
N LEU A 24 -42.37 25.82 -35.00
CA LEU A 24 -43.07 25.02 -34.00
C LEU A 24 -42.61 23.54 -33.92
N LEU A 25 -42.69 22.99 -32.70
CA LEU A 25 -42.97 21.59 -32.35
C LEU A 25 -41.99 20.49 -32.82
N ALA A 26 -41.12 20.05 -31.92
CA ALA A 26 -40.66 18.66 -31.86
C ALA A 26 -40.26 18.32 -30.42
N ALA A 27 -41.11 17.53 -29.77
CA ALA A 27 -40.75 16.73 -28.61
C ALA A 27 -39.65 15.72 -29.00
N ALA A 28 -38.98 15.17 -27.98
CA ALA A 28 -37.94 14.13 -28.06
C ALA A 28 -36.56 14.66 -28.45
N LEU A 29 -35.78 15.02 -27.44
CA LEU A 29 -34.38 14.64 -27.25
C LEU A 29 -33.96 15.08 -25.84
N THR A 30 -34.74 14.69 -24.82
CA THR A 30 -34.11 14.39 -23.53
C THR A 30 -33.34 13.10 -23.76
N LEU A 31 -32.18 13.22 -24.41
CA LEU A 31 -31.07 12.33 -24.10
C LEU A 31 -30.89 12.49 -22.59
N ALA A 32 -31.56 11.64 -21.83
CA ALA A 32 -31.00 11.09 -20.61
C ALA A 32 -29.70 10.41 -21.07
N GLY A 33 -28.68 11.23 -21.37
CA GLY A 33 -27.33 10.80 -21.29
C GLY A 33 -27.18 10.38 -19.84
N CYS A 34 -27.42 9.10 -19.58
CA CYS A 34 -26.65 8.34 -18.62
C CYS A 34 -25.18 8.46 -19.07
N GLY A 35 -24.63 9.67 -18.98
CA GLY A 35 -23.21 9.82 -18.82
C GLY A 35 -22.99 9.23 -17.44
N SER A 36 -22.53 7.98 -17.40
CA SER A 36 -21.84 7.47 -16.23
C SER A 36 -20.68 8.44 -16.01
N GLU A 37 -20.92 9.40 -15.12
CA GLU A 37 -19.90 10.32 -14.64
C GLU A 37 -18.84 9.41 -14.04
N ILE A 38 -17.66 9.40 -14.66
CA ILE A 38 -16.57 8.58 -14.14
C ILE A 38 -16.11 9.28 -12.87
N GLU A 39 -16.50 8.72 -11.72
CA GLU A 39 -16.12 9.24 -10.43
C GLU A 39 -14.73 8.72 -10.08
N TYR A 40 -13.80 9.64 -9.85
CA TYR A 40 -12.45 9.31 -9.41
C TYR A 40 -12.26 9.77 -7.97
N ALA A 41 -11.55 8.97 -7.18
CA ALA A 41 -11.02 9.41 -5.90
C ALA A 41 -9.57 9.88 -6.07
N TYR A 42 -9.23 11.00 -5.42
CA TYR A 42 -7.89 11.60 -5.50
C TYR A 42 -7.24 11.60 -4.12
N PHE A 43 -5.94 11.36 -4.07
CA PHE A 43 -5.17 11.27 -2.84
C PHE A 43 -3.86 12.05 -2.98
N SER A 44 -3.64 12.97 -2.05
CA SER A 44 -2.37 13.66 -1.88
C SER A 44 -1.64 13.10 -0.66
N VAL A 45 -0.61 12.29 -0.90
CA VAL A 45 0.12 11.54 0.14
C VAL A 45 1.42 12.27 0.48
N GLN A 46 1.50 12.88 1.67
CA GLN A 46 2.74 13.46 2.18
C GLN A 46 3.65 12.34 2.71
N VAL A 47 4.87 12.24 2.18
CA VAL A 47 5.85 11.23 2.61
C VAL A 47 7.04 11.90 3.28
N SER A 48 7.37 11.46 4.48
CA SER A 48 8.54 11.92 5.24
C SER A 48 9.33 10.76 5.85
N ILE A 49 10.56 11.05 6.27
CA ILE A 49 11.48 10.14 6.92
C ILE A 49 11.65 10.59 8.37
N ASP A 50 11.48 9.67 9.30
CA ASP A 50 11.70 9.92 10.71
C ASP A 50 13.20 10.09 11.02
N ARG A 51 13.59 11.33 11.31
CA ARG A 51 14.96 11.71 11.70
C ARG A 51 15.48 10.98 12.93
N ALA A 52 14.59 10.57 13.84
CA ALA A 52 14.98 9.90 15.07
C ALA A 52 15.47 8.47 14.83
N THR A 53 14.94 7.81 13.79
CA THR A 53 15.25 6.39 13.52
C THR A 53 16.15 6.21 12.30
N VAL A 54 16.08 7.11 11.32
CA VAL A 54 16.89 7.07 10.10
C VAL A 54 17.95 8.17 10.17
N PRO A 55 19.15 7.91 10.71
CA PRO A 55 20.21 8.90 10.75
C PRO A 55 20.73 9.21 9.33
N ASP A 56 21.43 10.34 9.18
CA ASP A 56 21.96 10.79 7.88
C ASP A 56 22.84 9.74 7.19
N GLU A 57 23.59 8.94 7.95
CA GLU A 57 24.41 7.85 7.42
C GLU A 57 23.58 6.77 6.72
N LEU A 58 22.44 6.40 7.30
CA LEU A 58 21.51 5.42 6.72
C LEU A 58 20.78 6.04 5.53
N ARG A 59 20.32 7.29 5.67
CA ARG A 59 19.62 8.04 4.62
C ARG A 59 20.47 8.19 3.35
N ARG A 60 21.78 8.42 3.48
CA ARG A 60 22.69 8.52 2.32
C ARG A 60 22.79 7.21 1.52
N LYS A 61 22.50 6.05 2.14
CA LYS A 61 22.51 4.75 1.47
C LYS A 61 21.23 4.47 0.68
N ILE A 62 20.17 5.27 0.86
CA ILE A 62 18.93 5.14 0.12
C ILE A 62 19.20 5.46 -1.36
N ALA A 63 18.88 4.51 -2.21
CA ALA A 63 19.07 4.57 -3.66
C ALA A 63 17.74 4.63 -4.42
N SER A 64 16.67 4.05 -3.87
CA SER A 64 15.35 4.09 -4.46
C SER A 64 14.27 4.25 -3.40
N CYS A 65 13.17 4.88 -3.79
CA CYS A 65 11.99 5.04 -2.95
C CYS A 65 10.75 4.75 -3.78
N VAL A 66 9.87 3.92 -3.24
CA VAL A 66 8.61 3.56 -3.85
C VAL A 66 7.50 3.73 -2.84
N LEU A 67 6.37 4.25 -3.29
CA LEU A 67 5.11 4.23 -2.55
C LEU A 67 4.27 3.10 -3.13
N VAL A 68 3.99 2.10 -2.30
CA VAL A 68 3.07 1.01 -2.62
C VAL A 68 1.69 1.42 -2.14
N VAL A 69 0.68 1.30 -2.99
CA VAL A 69 -0.71 1.57 -2.64
C VAL A 69 -1.43 0.23 -2.61
N GLU A 70 -1.88 -0.16 -1.42
CA GLU A 70 -2.57 -1.44 -1.18
C GLU A 70 -4.07 -1.17 -1.00
N GLY A 71 -4.90 -1.73 -1.87
CA GLY A 71 -6.36 -1.71 -1.85
C GLY A 71 -6.92 -3.06 -2.27
N ASP A 72 -7.91 -3.06 -3.16
CA ASP A 72 -8.34 -4.29 -3.86
C ASP A 72 -7.25 -4.74 -4.85
N ASP A 73 -6.60 -3.79 -5.51
CA ASP A 73 -5.39 -3.98 -6.32
C ASP A 73 -4.14 -3.41 -5.61
N THR A 74 -2.96 -3.67 -6.17
CA THR A 74 -1.68 -3.12 -5.68
C THR A 74 -1.00 -2.29 -6.75
N ASP A 75 -0.80 -1.01 -6.46
CA ASP A 75 -0.14 -0.05 -7.34
C ASP A 75 1.22 0.42 -6.79
N PHE A 76 2.06 0.93 -7.70
CA PHE A 76 3.40 1.42 -7.37
C PHE A 76 3.61 2.82 -7.93
N VAL A 77 3.90 3.77 -7.05
CA VAL A 77 4.24 5.15 -7.40
C VAL A 77 5.72 5.39 -7.07
N SER A 78 6.49 5.84 -8.04
CA SER A 78 7.90 6.18 -7.82
C SER A 78 8.02 7.51 -7.08
N LEU A 79 8.80 7.52 -5.99
CA LEU A 79 9.07 8.74 -5.23
C LEU A 79 10.40 9.37 -5.68
N PRO A 80 10.52 10.71 -5.60
CA PRO A 80 11.74 11.39 -6.01
C PRO A 80 12.85 11.19 -4.97
N CYS A 81 13.63 10.11 -5.13
CA CYS A 81 14.81 9.85 -4.32
C CYS A 81 16.08 9.92 -5.19
N THR A 82 16.95 10.86 -4.85
CA THR A 82 18.27 11.01 -5.47
C THR A 82 19.30 10.36 -4.58
N LEU A 83 20.10 9.45 -5.14
CA LEU A 83 21.19 8.77 -4.45
C LEU A 83 22.07 9.79 -3.70
N ASN A 84 22.42 9.48 -2.44
CA ASN A 84 23.20 10.32 -1.51
C ASN A 84 22.56 11.67 -1.09
N SER A 85 21.39 12.05 -1.61
CA SER A 85 20.78 13.36 -1.37
C SER A 85 19.27 13.30 -1.14
N VAL A 86 18.79 12.22 -0.51
CA VAL A 86 17.35 12.03 -0.20
C VAL A 86 16.92 12.97 0.92
N PRO A 87 16.05 13.97 0.72
CA PRO A 87 15.59 14.84 1.82
C PRO A 87 14.75 14.07 2.85
N TYR A 88 14.66 14.58 4.09
CA TYR A 88 13.75 14.00 5.09
C TYR A 88 12.28 14.22 4.74
N GLU A 89 11.97 15.25 3.96
CA GLU A 89 10.65 15.48 3.39
C GLU A 89 10.71 15.13 1.90
N LEU A 90 10.10 14.02 1.50
CA LEU A 90 10.09 13.58 0.09
C LEU A 90 9.06 14.36 -0.73
N GLY A 91 8.11 15.01 -0.07
CA GLY A 91 7.05 15.81 -0.69
C GLY A 91 5.72 15.07 -0.76
N LYS A 92 4.86 15.54 -1.66
CA LYS A 92 3.54 14.96 -1.91
C LYS A 92 3.58 14.06 -3.14
N ALA A 93 3.09 12.84 -3.00
CA ALA A 93 2.78 11.96 -4.11
C ALA A 93 1.27 12.03 -4.39
N GLU A 94 0.91 12.23 -5.65
CA GLU A 94 -0.49 12.23 -6.09
C GLU A 94 -0.86 10.84 -6.60
N PHE A 95 -2.01 10.34 -6.16
CA PHE A 95 -2.57 9.06 -6.61
C PHE A 95 -4.07 9.24 -6.89
N SER A 96 -4.59 8.46 -7.83
CA SER A 96 -6.02 8.45 -8.15
C SER A 96 -6.48 7.05 -8.53
N THR A 97 -7.69 6.68 -8.13
CA THR A 97 -8.34 5.42 -8.50
C THR A 97 -9.75 5.67 -9.02
N ASP A 98 -10.25 4.78 -9.87
CA ASP A 98 -11.64 4.70 -10.33
C ASP A 98 -12.51 3.77 -9.45
N GLU A 99 -11.93 3.17 -8.41
CA GLU A 99 -12.68 2.47 -7.37
C GLU A 99 -13.62 3.44 -6.66
N SER A 100 -14.86 3.01 -6.43
CA SER A 100 -15.89 3.86 -5.82
C SER A 100 -16.04 3.65 -4.30
N ARG A 101 -15.38 2.64 -3.73
CA ARG A 101 -15.49 2.24 -2.31
C ARG A 101 -14.29 1.38 -1.92
N GLY A 102 -14.03 1.29 -0.62
CA GLY A 102 -12.93 0.50 -0.08
C GLY A 102 -12.03 1.35 0.80
N GLN A 103 -10.86 0.83 1.13
CA GLN A 103 -9.83 1.54 1.88
C GLN A 103 -8.48 1.30 1.23
N LEU A 104 -7.67 2.35 1.18
CA LEU A 104 -6.29 2.28 0.71
C LEU A 104 -5.32 2.42 1.88
N VAL A 105 -4.22 1.67 1.83
CA VAL A 105 -3.07 1.84 2.71
C VAL A 105 -1.88 2.23 1.85
N PHE A 106 -1.22 3.33 2.20
CA PHE A 106 -0.05 3.83 1.50
C PHE A 106 1.21 3.43 2.26
N THR A 107 2.08 2.63 1.63
CA THR A 107 3.31 2.12 2.23
C THR A 107 4.53 2.66 1.48
N ALA A 108 5.31 3.53 2.14
CA ALA A 108 6.58 4.00 1.59
C ALA A 108 7.71 3.02 1.94
N ILE A 109 8.48 2.61 0.93
CA ILE A 109 9.61 1.69 1.07
C ILE A 109 10.84 2.36 0.46
N MET A 110 11.93 2.39 1.22
CA MET A 110 13.21 3.00 0.81
C MET A 110 14.29 1.93 0.83
N ARG A 111 14.95 1.74 -0.31
CA ARG A 111 15.91 0.65 -0.51
C ARG A 111 17.29 1.17 -0.84
N ASP A 112 18.30 0.38 -0.48
CA ASP A 112 19.68 0.59 -0.91
C ASP A 112 19.90 0.14 -2.38
N LEU A 113 21.16 0.22 -2.85
CA LEU A 113 21.55 -0.23 -4.19
C LEU A 113 21.41 -1.74 -4.42
N ASN A 114 21.35 -2.52 -3.34
CA ASN A 114 21.19 -3.98 -3.39
C ASN A 114 19.71 -4.40 -3.29
N GLY A 115 18.79 -3.44 -3.15
CA GLY A 115 17.37 -3.70 -2.98
C GLY A 115 16.95 -4.05 -1.55
N VAL A 116 17.82 -3.84 -0.56
CA VAL A 116 17.52 -4.08 0.86
C VAL A 116 16.72 -2.90 1.41
N ASP A 117 15.60 -3.18 2.07
CA ASP A 117 14.77 -2.17 2.74
C ASP A 117 15.54 -1.54 3.92
N LEU A 118 15.80 -0.24 3.84
CA LEU A 118 16.47 0.54 4.88
C LEU A 118 15.46 1.28 5.77
N ALA A 119 14.37 1.75 5.18
CA ALA A 119 13.29 2.43 5.89
C ALA A 119 11.93 2.08 5.29
N ARG A 120 10.92 1.96 6.15
CA ARG A 120 9.54 1.65 5.78
C ARG A 120 8.56 2.38 6.67
N GLY A 121 7.43 2.79 6.11
CA GLY A 121 6.31 3.33 6.87
C GLY A 121 5.01 3.09 6.12
N SER A 122 3.90 3.03 6.85
CA SER A 122 2.56 2.88 6.28
C SER A 122 1.63 3.94 6.88
N SER A 123 0.68 4.42 6.08
CA SER A 123 -0.40 5.29 6.56
C SER A 123 -1.42 4.51 7.40
N ALA A 124 -2.31 5.23 8.07
CA ALA A 124 -3.58 4.65 8.45
C ALA A 124 -4.41 4.30 7.19
N PRO A 125 -5.35 3.34 7.26
CA PRO A 125 -6.31 3.10 6.19
C PRO A 125 -7.11 4.37 5.85
N VAL A 126 -7.22 4.69 4.57
CA VAL A 126 -7.96 5.86 4.07
C VAL A 126 -9.13 5.38 3.24
N ALA A 127 -10.35 5.74 3.64
CA ALA A 127 -11.56 5.38 2.90
C ALA A 127 -11.59 6.05 1.52
N ILE A 128 -12.03 5.31 0.52
CA ILE A 128 -12.23 5.84 -0.83
C ILE A 128 -13.54 6.63 -0.84
N VAL A 129 -13.44 7.93 -1.15
CA VAL A 129 -14.58 8.83 -1.30
C VAL A 129 -14.53 9.46 -2.70
N PRO A 130 -15.42 9.08 -3.62
CA PRO A 130 -15.39 9.59 -4.98
C PRO A 130 -15.59 11.11 -5.04
N ASN A 131 -14.96 11.75 -6.03
CA ASN A 131 -15.00 13.19 -6.29
C ASN A 131 -14.45 14.06 -5.14
N VAL A 132 -13.69 13.47 -4.22
CA VAL A 132 -13.02 14.16 -3.12
C VAL A 132 -11.51 13.96 -3.24
N ASN A 133 -10.74 15.00 -2.88
CA ASN A 133 -9.31 14.89 -2.68
C ASN A 133 -9.03 14.69 -1.18
N LEU A 134 -8.42 13.56 -0.84
CA LEU A 134 -8.09 13.17 0.52
C LEU A 134 -6.59 13.31 0.76
N GLU A 135 -6.21 13.79 1.95
CA GLU A 135 -4.81 13.85 2.36
C GLU A 135 -4.45 12.64 3.23
N ALA A 136 -3.28 12.05 2.95
CA ALA A 136 -2.70 10.99 3.76
C ALA A 136 -1.26 11.35 4.12
N SER A 137 -0.74 10.76 5.20
CA SER A 137 0.65 10.93 5.59
C SER A 137 1.32 9.59 5.85
N VAL A 138 2.56 9.47 5.43
CA VAL A 138 3.42 8.30 5.65
C VAL A 138 4.73 8.78 6.24
N VAL A 139 5.06 8.25 7.42
CA VAL A 139 6.35 8.51 8.08
C VAL A 139 7.16 7.22 8.06
N ALA A 140 8.19 7.18 7.24
CA ALA A 140 9.09 6.04 7.13
C ALA A 140 10.10 6.02 8.27
N LYS A 141 10.25 4.87 8.91
CA LYS A 141 11.20 4.62 10.00
C LYS A 141 12.23 3.59 9.58
N ALA A 142 13.40 3.58 10.22
CA ALA A 142 14.42 2.58 9.92
C ALA A 142 13.87 1.16 10.16
N VAL A 143 14.13 0.27 9.20
CA VAL A 143 13.85 -1.16 9.38
C VAL A 143 14.92 -1.71 10.31
N GLN A 144 14.53 -2.23 11.47
CA GLN A 144 15.48 -2.96 12.31
C GLN A 144 15.75 -4.31 11.63
N SER A 145 16.96 -4.50 11.12
CA SER A 145 17.39 -5.82 10.66
C SER A 145 17.46 -6.75 11.86
N ALA A 146 16.40 -7.54 12.08
CA ALA A 146 16.38 -8.57 13.12
C ALA A 146 17.51 -9.61 12.92
N ASP A 147 18.06 -9.73 11.70
CA ASP A 147 19.08 -10.71 11.31
C ASP A 147 20.52 -10.16 11.28
N ALA A 148 20.78 -8.96 11.81
CA ALA A 148 22.17 -8.55 12.09
C ALA A 148 22.70 -9.16 13.41
N GLY A 149 21.92 -10.01 14.06
CA GLY A 149 22.39 -10.92 15.08
C GLY A 149 23.31 -11.97 14.47
N MET A 150 24.61 -11.66 14.36
CA MET A 150 25.65 -12.67 14.40
C MET A 150 25.27 -13.71 15.45
N GLY A 151 25.40 -14.99 15.09
CA GLY A 151 25.27 -16.13 16.00
C GLY A 151 26.21 -15.97 17.20
N GLY A 152 25.73 -15.24 18.20
CA GLY A 152 26.26 -15.25 19.55
C GLY A 152 25.98 -16.64 20.06
N ASP A 153 27.01 -17.47 19.96
CA ASP A 153 27.16 -18.76 20.59
C ASP A 153 26.41 -18.75 21.92
N ALA A 154 25.28 -19.46 21.95
CA ALA A 154 24.50 -19.65 23.15
C ALA A 154 25.32 -20.55 24.08
N ASN A 155 26.33 -19.97 24.75
CA ASN A 155 26.79 -20.46 26.04
C ASN A 155 25.69 -20.15 27.04
N ALA A 156 24.57 -20.86 26.91
CA ALA A 156 23.69 -21.13 28.03
C ALA A 156 24.56 -21.89 29.05
N PRO A 157 24.72 -21.39 30.29
CA PRO A 157 25.34 -22.21 31.32
C PRO A 157 24.49 -23.47 31.48
N ASP A 158 25.12 -24.64 31.33
CA ASP A 158 24.56 -25.93 31.74
C ASP A 158 24.10 -25.81 33.20
N ALA A 159 22.81 -25.51 33.38
CA ALA A 159 22.16 -25.61 34.66
C ALA A 159 21.99 -27.11 34.93
N GLY A 160 22.99 -27.67 35.61
CA GLY A 160 22.92 -28.98 36.23
C GLY A 160 21.72 -29.02 37.19
N GLY A 161 20.58 -29.48 36.68
CA GLY A 161 19.42 -29.85 37.45
C GLY A 161 19.67 -31.22 38.05
N LEU A 162 19.97 -31.22 39.35
CA LEU A 162 20.07 -32.42 40.16
C LEU A 162 18.72 -33.15 40.21
N ASP A 163 18.84 -34.45 39.98
CA ASP A 163 17.89 -35.53 40.22
C ASP A 163 17.20 -35.42 41.59
N ALA A 164 15.87 -35.27 41.58
CA ALA A 164 15.02 -35.52 42.73
C ALA A 164 13.69 -36.06 42.21
N GLY A 165 13.58 -37.39 42.25
CA GLY A 165 12.40 -38.13 41.82
C GLY A 165 11.12 -37.71 42.52
N ALA A 166 10.03 -37.79 41.75
CA ALA A 166 8.69 -37.97 42.27
C ALA A 166 8.03 -39.07 41.43
N GLU A 167 7.57 -40.08 42.13
CA GLU A 167 7.10 -41.36 41.64
C GLU A 167 5.78 -41.19 40.88
N ASP A 168 5.77 -41.66 39.63
CA ASP A 168 4.60 -41.69 38.76
C ASP A 168 3.72 -42.88 39.17
N ALA A 169 2.62 -42.60 39.87
CA ALA A 169 1.64 -43.60 40.27
C ALA A 169 0.55 -43.73 39.21
N ASN A 170 0.69 -44.78 38.39
CA ASN A 170 -0.35 -45.72 37.97
C ASN A 170 -1.81 -45.20 37.86
N GLY A 171 -2.34 -45.17 36.64
CA GLY A 171 -3.77 -45.15 36.38
C GLY A 171 -4.09 -45.56 34.93
N PRO A 172 -4.66 -46.76 34.69
CA PRO A 172 -4.64 -47.43 33.39
C PRO A 172 -5.70 -46.98 32.39
N ASP A 173 -5.38 -47.26 31.12
CA ASP A 173 -6.18 -47.16 29.91
C ASP A 173 -7.60 -47.74 30.02
N ALA A 174 -8.58 -47.00 29.52
CA ALA A 174 -9.89 -47.52 29.19
C ALA A 174 -10.20 -47.22 27.72
N ASP A 175 -9.92 -48.23 26.92
CA ASP A 175 -10.40 -48.51 25.58
C ASP A 175 -11.94 -48.44 25.48
N SER A 176 -12.46 -47.83 24.41
CA SER A 176 -13.85 -48.01 23.99
C SER A 176 -14.00 -47.69 22.51
N SER A 177 -13.72 -48.68 21.68
CA SER A 177 -14.18 -48.76 20.30
C SER A 177 -15.64 -49.21 20.24
N ASP A 178 -16.53 -48.43 19.62
CA ASP A 178 -17.75 -48.96 18.98
C ASP A 178 -18.37 -47.93 18.01
N VAL A 179 -18.16 -48.09 16.70
CA VAL A 179 -19.03 -47.47 15.67
C VAL A 179 -19.34 -48.53 14.62
N ALA A 180 -20.54 -49.08 14.73
CA ALA A 180 -21.19 -49.93 13.75
C ALA A 180 -21.57 -49.13 12.49
N VAL A 181 -21.24 -49.66 11.32
CA VAL A 181 -21.85 -49.29 10.04
C VAL A 181 -22.54 -50.54 9.48
N GLY A 182 -23.87 -50.54 9.57
CA GLY A 182 -24.74 -51.54 8.94
C GLY A 182 -24.96 -51.24 7.46
N GLY A 183 -25.19 -52.31 6.69
CA GLY A 183 -25.63 -52.27 5.30
C GLY A 183 -27.15 -52.22 5.13
#